data_AF-A0A7Z8NRX3-F1
#
_entry.id   AF-A0A7Z8NRX3-F1
#
_cell.length_a   1.000
_cell.length_b   1.000
_cell.length_c   1.000
_cell.angle_alpha   90.00
_cell.angle_beta   90.00
_cell.angle_gamma   90.00
#
_symmetry.space_group_name_H-M   'P 1'
#
loop_
_entity.id
_entity.type
_entity.pdbx_description
1 polymer ?
#
loop_
_entity_poly.entity_id
_entity_poly.type
_entity_poly.pdbx_seq_one_letter_code
_entity_poly.pdbx_strand_id
1 'polypeptide(L)'
;MNEPTSLRDLAQSALDARALSARRLAAQAQERGFELTATTLSAIAAGTYKFRPRAETVRAIAWLAGVPESTAFTAAGMPVPGPPFADELPPGVDNLSPKARRAVIEMLRVLVDAERRDADAPAPVERQDDVALAAMAGTPEHMPDDVTGEETQDSGSDEPA
;
A
#
# COMPACT_ATOMS: atom_id res chain seq x y z
N MET A 1 -21.36 -17.54 -4.34
CA MET A 1 -21.34 -16.14 -3.88
C MET A 1 -19.88 -15.73 -3.86
N ASN A 2 -19.47 -14.80 -4.73
CA ASN A 2 -18.09 -14.33 -4.74
C ASN A 2 -17.93 -13.37 -3.56
N GLU A 3 -17.00 -13.64 -2.66
CA GLU A 3 -16.61 -12.66 -1.65
C GLU A 3 -16.11 -11.41 -2.38
N PRO A 4 -16.61 -10.21 -2.03
CA PRO A 4 -16.25 -9.00 -2.74
C PRO A 4 -14.76 -8.71 -2.51
N THR A 5 -13.97 -8.89 -3.55
CA THR A 5 -12.50 -8.78 -3.57
C THR A 5 -11.99 -7.35 -3.47
N SER A 6 -12.86 -6.35 -3.64
CA SER A 6 -12.46 -4.94 -3.64
C SER A 6 -13.57 -4.00 -3.16
N LEU A 7 -13.19 -2.80 -2.72
CA LEU A 7 -14.15 -1.75 -2.34
C LEU A 7 -15.06 -1.35 -3.52
N ARG A 8 -14.57 -1.48 -4.75
CA ARG A 8 -15.38 -1.31 -5.98
C ARG A 8 -16.50 -2.33 -6.03
N ASP A 9 -16.18 -3.60 -5.82
CA ASP A 9 -17.16 -4.69 -5.86
C ASP A 9 -18.22 -4.52 -4.76
N LEU A 10 -17.81 -4.04 -3.57
CA LEU A 10 -18.74 -3.69 -2.50
C LEU A 10 -19.68 -2.53 -2.89
N ALA A 11 -19.15 -1.47 -3.48
CA ALA A 11 -19.96 -0.34 -3.93
C ALA A 11 -20.94 -0.74 -5.04
N GLN A 12 -20.51 -1.60 -5.96
CA GLN A 12 -21.37 -2.14 -7.02
C GLN A 12 -22.44 -3.06 -6.44
N SER A 13 -22.06 -3.96 -5.53
CA SER A 13 -23.00 -4.84 -4.82
C SER A 13 -24.07 -4.06 -4.06
N ALA A 14 -23.72 -2.92 -3.46
CA ALA A 14 -24.68 -2.07 -2.76
C ALA A 14 -25.71 -1.43 -3.72
N LEU A 15 -25.28 -1.03 -4.92
CA LEU A 15 -26.14 -0.49 -5.97
C LEU A 15 -27.10 -1.58 -6.49
N ASP A 16 -26.56 -2.77 -6.76
CA ASP A 16 -27.29 -3.89 -7.32
C ASP A 16 -28.32 -4.45 -6.33
N ALA A 17 -27.92 -4.67 -5.07
CA ALA A 17 -28.77 -5.26 -4.03
C ALA A 17 -30.00 -4.42 -3.70
N ARG A 18 -29.91 -3.08 -3.83
CA ARG A 18 -31.04 -2.18 -3.52
C ARG A 18 -31.79 -1.73 -4.76
N ALA A 19 -31.28 -1.97 -5.97
CA ALA A 19 -31.82 -1.44 -7.23
C ALA A 19 -32.10 0.09 -7.17
N LEU A 20 -31.29 0.82 -6.40
CA LEU A 20 -31.42 2.25 -6.20
C LEU A 20 -30.32 2.99 -6.96
N SER A 21 -30.63 4.22 -7.39
CA SER A 21 -29.59 5.10 -7.91
C SER A 21 -28.59 5.47 -6.82
N ALA A 22 -27.33 5.70 -7.20
CA ALA A 22 -26.28 6.15 -6.29
C ALA A 22 -26.70 7.39 -5.47
N ARG A 23 -27.54 8.26 -6.06
CA ARG A 23 -28.09 9.44 -5.37
C ARG A 23 -29.02 9.06 -4.20
N ARG A 24 -29.88 8.06 -4.37
CA ARG A 24 -30.76 7.60 -3.30
C ARG A 24 -30.00 6.83 -2.21
N LEU A 25 -29.04 5.99 -2.60
CA LEU A 25 -28.19 5.28 -1.64
C LEU A 25 -27.34 6.25 -0.79
N ALA A 26 -26.74 7.26 -1.43
CA ALA A 26 -26.00 8.29 -0.70
C ALA A 26 -26.90 9.07 0.27
N ALA A 27 -28.13 9.41 -0.13
CA ALA A 27 -29.09 10.07 0.77
C ALA A 27 -29.43 9.19 2.00
N GLN A 28 -29.65 7.89 1.81
CA GLN A 28 -29.87 6.96 2.93
C GLN A 28 -28.66 6.85 3.87
N ALA A 29 -27.44 6.89 3.32
CA ALA A 29 -26.23 6.93 4.14
C ALA A 29 -26.14 8.24 4.94
N GLN A 30 -26.48 9.37 4.32
CA GLN A 30 -26.48 10.69 4.97
C GLN A 30 -27.54 10.79 6.08
N GLU A 31 -28.73 10.23 5.89
CA GLU A 31 -29.76 10.13 6.93
C GLU A 31 -29.27 9.36 8.17
N ARG A 32 -28.29 8.47 8.01
CA ARG A 32 -27.61 7.74 9.09
C ARG A 32 -26.36 8.45 9.64
N GLY A 33 -26.05 9.65 9.15
CA GLY A 33 -24.91 10.45 9.59
C GLY A 33 -23.60 10.18 8.86
N PHE A 34 -23.60 9.43 7.76
CA PHE A 34 -22.38 9.22 6.96
C PHE A 34 -22.12 10.36 5.98
N GLU A 35 -20.86 10.79 5.88
CA GLU A 35 -20.39 11.76 4.88
C GLU A 35 -20.08 11.08 3.52
N LEU A 36 -21.11 10.49 2.89
CA LEU A 36 -20.98 9.87 1.58
C LEU A 36 -21.77 10.64 0.52
N THR A 37 -21.10 11.03 -0.58
CA THR A 37 -21.78 11.67 -1.71
C THR A 37 -22.09 10.67 -2.82
N ALA A 38 -23.12 10.96 -3.62
CA ALA A 38 -23.48 10.16 -4.78
C ALA A 38 -22.33 10.07 -5.80
N THR A 39 -21.60 11.16 -6.00
CA THR A 39 -20.45 11.23 -6.91
C THR A 39 -19.32 10.32 -6.45
N THR A 40 -18.99 10.36 -5.15
CA THR A 40 -17.98 9.47 -4.55
C THR A 40 -18.39 8.01 -4.70
N LEU A 41 -19.63 7.67 -4.36
CA LEU A 41 -20.15 6.30 -4.48
C LEU A 41 -20.08 5.79 -5.93
N SER A 42 -20.56 6.58 -6.90
CA SER A 42 -20.49 6.22 -8.32
C SER A 42 -19.06 6.09 -8.84
N ALA A 43 -18.16 6.98 -8.44
CA ALA A 43 -16.76 6.92 -8.86
C ALA A 43 -16.06 5.67 -8.31
N ILE A 44 -16.36 5.26 -7.08
CA ILE A 44 -15.82 4.03 -6.49
C ILE A 44 -16.37 2.81 -7.21
N ALA A 45 -17.68 2.72 -7.44
CA ALA A 45 -18.31 1.60 -8.16
C ALA A 45 -17.80 1.48 -9.61
N ALA A 46 -17.58 2.62 -10.28
CA ALA A 46 -17.00 2.66 -11.62
C ALA A 46 -15.49 2.37 -11.64
N GLY A 47 -14.81 2.33 -10.49
CA GLY A 47 -13.36 2.19 -10.40
C GLY A 47 -12.58 3.42 -10.88
N THR A 48 -13.24 4.59 -10.97
CA THR A 48 -12.63 5.85 -11.44
C THR A 48 -12.20 6.76 -10.30
N TYR A 49 -12.46 6.38 -9.04
CA TYR A 49 -12.01 7.11 -7.86
C TYR A 49 -10.49 6.99 -7.69
N LYS A 50 -9.77 8.09 -7.89
CA LYS A 50 -8.30 8.10 -7.94
C LYS A 50 -7.61 8.29 -6.59
N PHE A 51 -8.35 8.67 -5.56
CA PHE A 51 -7.81 8.98 -4.24
C PHE A 51 -8.01 7.80 -3.27
N ARG A 52 -7.26 7.79 -2.17
CA ARG A 52 -7.51 6.84 -1.08
C ARG A 52 -8.82 7.23 -0.36
N PRO A 53 -9.82 6.33 -0.27
CA PRO A 53 -11.04 6.60 0.48
C PRO A 53 -10.75 6.86 1.96
N ARG A 54 -11.55 7.73 2.59
CA ARG A 54 -11.49 7.92 4.04
C ARG A 54 -12.13 6.73 4.76
N ALA A 55 -11.73 6.50 6.00
CA ALA A 55 -12.33 5.47 6.85
C ALA A 55 -13.86 5.59 6.93
N GLU A 56 -14.39 6.81 7.07
CA GLU A 56 -15.84 7.08 7.08
C GLU A 56 -16.52 6.66 5.77
N THR A 57 -15.88 6.88 4.62
CA THR A 57 -16.39 6.45 3.31
C THR A 57 -16.46 4.93 3.22
N VAL A 58 -15.42 4.23 3.72
CA VAL A 58 -15.37 2.76 3.75
C VAL A 58 -16.46 2.19 4.65
N ARG A 59 -16.68 2.78 5.84
CA ARG A 59 -17.78 2.41 6.76
C ARG A 59 -19.15 2.60 6.13
N ALA A 60 -19.35 3.72 5.44
CA ALA A 60 -20.60 3.98 4.73
C ALA A 60 -20.87 2.91 3.66
N ILE A 61 -19.85 2.54 2.88
CA ILE A 61 -19.97 1.47 1.87
C ILE A 61 -20.25 0.11 2.52
N ALA A 62 -19.58 -0.22 3.63
CA ALA A 62 -19.84 -1.44 4.39
C ALA A 62 -21.31 -1.54 4.81
N TRP A 63 -21.84 -0.45 5.38
CA TRP A 63 -23.23 -0.35 5.79
C TRP A 63 -24.21 -0.47 4.63
N LEU A 64 -23.92 0.17 3.49
CA LEU A 64 -24.77 0.09 2.31
C LEU A 64 -24.81 -1.32 1.72
N ALA A 65 -23.65 -2.00 1.66
CA ALA A 65 -23.50 -3.37 1.19
C ALA A 65 -23.96 -4.43 2.20
N GLY A 66 -24.20 -4.06 3.46
CA GLY A 66 -24.63 -4.98 4.52
C GLY A 66 -23.53 -5.94 4.97
N VAL A 67 -22.26 -5.54 4.84
CA VAL A 67 -21.10 -6.35 5.24
C VAL A 67 -20.45 -5.79 6.51
N PRO A 68 -19.70 -6.60 7.28
CA PRO A 68 -18.90 -6.11 8.40
C PRO A 68 -17.89 -5.05 7.96
N GLU A 69 -17.60 -4.08 8.84
CA GLU A 69 -16.60 -3.04 8.55
C GLU A 69 -15.24 -3.66 8.22
N SER A 70 -14.81 -4.68 8.96
CA SER A 70 -13.54 -5.40 8.72
C SER A 70 -13.40 -5.90 7.29
N THR A 71 -14.47 -6.44 6.69
CA THR A 71 -14.50 -6.86 5.29
C THR A 71 -14.28 -5.68 4.35
N ALA A 72 -14.93 -4.55 4.61
CA ALA A 72 -14.80 -3.35 3.77
C ALA A 72 -13.43 -2.68 3.89
N PHE A 73 -12.84 -2.62 5.10
CA PHE A 73 -11.48 -2.11 5.30
C PHE A 73 -10.45 -3.01 4.61
N THR A 74 -10.60 -4.33 4.72
CA THR A 74 -9.75 -5.29 4.00
C THR A 74 -9.87 -5.11 2.48
N ALA A 75 -11.09 -5.01 1.96
CA ALA A 75 -11.36 -4.79 0.55
C ALA A 75 -10.88 -3.41 0.04
N ALA A 76 -10.68 -2.44 0.94
CA ALA A 76 -10.08 -1.14 0.65
C ALA A 76 -8.55 -1.12 0.80
N GLY A 77 -7.90 -2.23 1.19
CA GLY A 77 -6.47 -2.26 1.50
C GLY A 77 -6.11 -1.34 2.66
N MET A 78 -7.03 -1.18 3.62
CA MET A 78 -6.85 -0.35 4.80
C MET A 78 -6.69 -1.24 6.04
N PRO A 79 -5.90 -0.81 7.05
CA PRO A 79 -5.83 -1.53 8.31
C PRO A 79 -7.23 -1.65 8.90
N VAL A 80 -7.60 -2.87 9.28
CA VAL A 80 -8.88 -3.12 9.94
C VAL A 80 -8.82 -2.47 11.32
N PRO A 81 -9.73 -1.53 11.63
CA PRO A 81 -9.80 -0.98 12.98
C PRO A 81 -10.09 -2.13 13.95
N GLY A 82 -9.33 -2.19 15.05
CA GLY A 82 -9.65 -3.10 16.15
C GLY A 82 -11.00 -2.73 16.81
N PRO A 83 -11.39 -3.47 17.87
CA PRO A 83 -12.48 -3.03 18.73
C PRO A 83 -12.33 -1.55 19.12
N PRO A 84 -13.44 -0.83 19.38
CA PRO A 84 -13.35 0.53 19.85
C PRO A 84 -12.38 0.61 21.02
N PHE A 85 -11.33 1.43 20.89
CA PHE A 85 -10.25 1.48 21.89
C PHE A 85 -10.78 1.73 23.31
N ALA A 86 -11.91 2.43 23.43
CA ALA A 86 -12.61 2.68 24.69
C ALA A 86 -13.05 1.40 25.42
N ASP A 87 -13.41 0.34 24.69
CA ASP A 87 -13.88 -0.94 25.25
C ASP A 87 -12.72 -1.77 25.84
N GLU A 88 -11.48 -1.46 25.46
CA GLU A 88 -10.27 -2.12 25.93
C GLU A 88 -9.60 -1.39 27.11
N LEU A 89 -10.14 -0.23 27.50
CA LEU A 89 -9.57 0.57 28.58
C LEU A 89 -9.86 -0.08 29.95
N PRO A 90 -8.87 -0.08 30.88
CA PRO A 90 -9.08 -0.63 32.21
C PRO A 90 -10.18 0.13 32.97
N PRO A 91 -10.86 -0.53 33.93
CA PRO A 91 -11.88 0.12 34.73
C PRO A 91 -11.28 1.31 35.50
N GLY A 92 -12.04 2.40 35.58
CA GLY A 92 -11.64 3.61 36.30
C GLY A 92 -10.89 4.66 35.46
N VAL A 93 -10.62 4.41 34.18
CA VAL A 93 -10.05 5.41 33.26
C VAL A 93 -10.94 6.66 33.16
N ASP A 94 -12.27 6.50 33.23
CA ASP A 94 -13.19 7.64 33.24
C ASP A 94 -13.09 8.52 34.49
N ASN A 95 -12.52 7.99 35.58
CA ASN A 95 -12.34 8.68 36.86
C ASN A 95 -10.96 9.34 37.01
N LEU A 96 -10.15 9.37 35.94
CA LEU A 96 -8.85 10.04 35.96
C LEU A 96 -8.99 11.53 36.27
N SER A 97 -8.04 12.08 37.04
CA SER A 97 -7.96 13.52 37.28
C SER A 97 -7.83 14.30 35.96
N PRO A 98 -8.29 15.57 35.89
CA PRO A 98 -8.19 16.38 34.67
C PRO A 98 -6.76 16.49 34.12
N LYS A 99 -5.74 16.51 35.01
CA LYS A 99 -4.32 16.53 34.62
C LYS A 99 -3.89 15.20 33.98
N ALA A 100 -4.26 14.07 34.59
CA ALA A 100 -3.94 12.75 34.06
C ALA A 100 -4.65 12.48 32.72
N ARG A 101 -5.94 12.82 32.62
CA ARG A 101 -6.70 12.72 31.37
C ARG A 101 -6.04 13.52 30.24
N ARG A 102 -5.56 14.74 30.52
CA ARG A 102 -4.83 15.55 29.52
C ARG A 102 -3.54 14.87 29.06
N ALA A 103 -2.75 14.35 29.99
CA ALA A 103 -1.48 13.68 29.66
C ALA A 103 -1.68 12.45 28.76
N VAL A 104 -2.70 11.63 29.05
CA VAL A 104 -3.05 10.47 28.21
C VAL A 104 -3.46 10.90 26.80
N ILE A 105 -4.30 11.93 26.67
CA ILE A 105 -4.73 12.44 25.36
C ILE A 105 -3.53 12.93 24.55
N GLU A 106 -2.59 13.67 25.14
CA GLU A 106 -1.40 14.13 24.41
C GLU A 106 -0.52 12.96 23.97
N MET A 107 -0.31 11.95 24.84
CA MET A 107 0.44 10.74 24.47
C MET A 107 -0.21 10.01 23.28
N LEU A 108 -1.54 9.85 23.30
CA LEU A 108 -2.27 9.22 22.20
C LEU A 108 -2.14 10.01 20.90
N ARG A 109 -2.20 11.35 20.96
CA ARG A 109 -1.98 12.19 19.76
C ARG A 109 -0.59 11.98 19.17
N VAL A 110 0.45 11.94 20.00
CA VAL A 110 1.83 11.69 19.55
C VAL A 110 1.95 10.32 18.86
N LEU A 111 1.34 9.28 19.42
CA LEU A 111 1.36 7.94 18.84
C LEU A 111 0.62 7.89 17.50
N VAL A 112 -0.56 8.50 17.40
CA VAL A 112 -1.30 8.60 16.13
C VAL A 112 -0.49 9.34 15.07
N ASP A 113 0.16 10.44 15.42
CA ASP A 113 1.01 11.18 14.49
C ASP A 113 2.26 10.40 14.07
N ALA A 114 2.82 9.55 14.94
CA ALA A 114 3.93 8.66 14.60
C ALA A 114 3.51 7.59 13.57
N GLU A 115 2.43 6.87 13.84
CA GLU A 115 1.90 5.84 12.94
C GLU A 115 1.52 6.40 11.55
N ARG A 116 1.02 7.63 11.50
CA ARG A 116 0.72 8.30 10.23
C ARG A 116 1.98 8.60 9.41
N ARG A 117 3.09 8.97 10.06
CA ARG A 117 4.36 9.22 9.37
C ARG A 117 4.96 7.93 8.83
N ASP A 118 4.85 6.84 9.58
CA ASP A 118 5.34 5.53 9.14
C ASP A 118 4.49 5.00 7.96
N ALA A 119 3.19 5.28 7.95
CA ALA A 119 2.31 4.95 6.83
C ALA A 119 2.54 5.79 5.56
N ASP A 120 2.98 7.05 5.70
CA ASP A 120 3.31 7.96 4.58
C ASP A 120 4.78 7.89 4.15
N ALA A 121 5.64 7.17 4.89
CA ALA A 121 7.02 6.95 4.51
C ALA A 121 7.06 6.13 3.19
N PRO A 122 7.77 6.60 2.15
CA PRO A 122 7.96 5.80 0.95
C PRO A 122 8.60 4.47 1.36
N ALA A 123 8.04 3.35 0.86
CA ALA A 123 8.61 2.03 1.08
C ALA A 123 10.12 2.09 0.82
N PRO A 124 10.96 1.40 1.63
CA PRO A 124 12.39 1.40 1.40
C PRO A 124 12.59 0.95 -0.04
N VAL A 125 13.11 1.86 -0.87
CA VAL A 125 13.57 1.50 -2.21
C VAL A 125 14.70 0.53 -1.94
N GLU A 126 14.46 -0.76 -2.15
CA GLU A 126 15.55 -1.74 -2.23
C GLU A 126 16.46 -1.20 -3.33
N ARG A 127 17.57 -0.58 -2.91
CA ARG A 127 18.60 -0.11 -3.82
C ARG A 127 19.14 -1.36 -4.51
N GLN A 128 18.73 -1.58 -5.74
CA GLN A 128 19.20 -2.65 -6.62
C GLN A 128 20.68 -2.47 -7.04
N ASP A 129 21.50 -1.81 -6.22
CA ASP A 129 22.88 -1.46 -6.57
C ASP A 129 23.89 -2.54 -6.13
N ASP A 130 23.48 -3.53 -5.33
CA ASP A 130 24.41 -4.54 -4.80
C ASP A 130 24.59 -5.77 -5.72
N VAL A 131 23.82 -5.90 -6.81
CA VAL A 131 23.93 -7.06 -7.73
C VAL A 131 24.86 -6.80 -8.93
N ALA A 132 25.27 -5.55 -9.18
CA ALA A 132 26.08 -5.20 -10.35
C ALA A 132 27.61 -5.34 -10.14
N LEU A 133 28.10 -5.38 -8.90
CA LEU A 133 29.55 -5.42 -8.63
C LEU A 133 30.16 -6.84 -8.73
N ALA A 134 29.34 -7.89 -8.76
CA ALA A 134 29.83 -9.28 -8.82
C ALA A 134 30.02 -9.82 -10.26
N ALA A 135 29.55 -9.11 -11.30
CA ALA A 135 29.57 -9.59 -12.68
C ALA A 135 30.77 -9.12 -13.53
N MET A 136 31.68 -8.31 -12.98
CA MET A 136 32.80 -7.71 -13.74
C MET A 136 34.19 -8.27 -13.39
N ALA A 137 34.26 -9.31 -12.55
CA ALA A 137 35.53 -9.95 -12.19
C ALA A 137 35.66 -11.33 -12.86
N GLY A 138 36.10 -11.33 -14.11
CA GLY A 138 36.79 -12.50 -14.67
C GLY A 138 36.42 -12.86 -16.10
N THR A 139 37.05 -12.23 -17.09
CA THR A 139 37.73 -12.94 -18.19
C THR A 139 38.74 -11.96 -18.82
N PRO A 140 40.07 -12.19 -18.76
CA PRO A 140 41.02 -11.33 -19.48
C PRO A 140 40.98 -11.67 -20.97
N GLU A 141 40.67 -10.65 -21.78
CA GLU A 141 40.75 -10.69 -23.24
C GLU A 141 42.20 -10.81 -23.71
N HIS A 142 42.35 -11.68 -24.70
CA HIS A 142 43.51 -11.86 -25.56
C HIS A 142 43.63 -10.65 -26.51
N MET A 143 44.65 -9.81 -26.34
CA MET A 143 45.07 -8.84 -27.37
C MET A 143 46.05 -9.50 -28.35
N PRO A 144 45.85 -9.33 -29.68
CA PRO A 144 46.89 -9.56 -30.66
C PRO A 144 47.67 -8.26 -30.91
N ASP A 145 48.98 -8.27 -30.68
CA ASP A 145 49.89 -7.23 -31.16
C ASP A 145 50.44 -7.65 -32.53
N ASP A 146 50.00 -6.94 -33.57
CA ASP A 146 50.65 -6.90 -34.88
C ASP A 146 51.71 -5.78 -34.85
N VAL A 147 52.98 -6.16 -34.79
CA VAL A 147 54.10 -5.26 -35.06
C VAL A 147 54.95 -5.87 -36.16
N THR A 148 54.79 -5.26 -37.33
CA THR A 148 55.67 -5.38 -38.49
C THR A 148 56.99 -4.67 -38.19
N GLY A 149 58.13 -5.31 -38.43
CA GLY A 149 59.43 -4.64 -38.38
C GLY A 149 60.66 -5.55 -38.25
N GLU A 150 61.16 -5.98 -39.40
CA GLU A 150 62.58 -6.13 -39.79
C GLU A 150 63.55 -7.05 -39.02
N GLU A 151 64.22 -7.88 -39.84
CA GLU A 151 65.65 -8.27 -39.76
C GLU A 151 66.10 -9.13 -38.55
N THR A 152 66.69 -10.31 -38.71
CA THR A 152 67.76 -10.69 -39.64
C THR A 152 67.94 -12.20 -39.64
N GLN A 153 68.55 -12.68 -40.72
CA GLN A 153 69.27 -13.94 -40.91
C GLN A 153 69.84 -14.54 -39.61
N ASP A 154 69.86 -15.86 -39.48
CA ASP A 154 71.01 -16.63 -39.98
C ASP A 154 70.90 -18.11 -39.57
N SER A 155 71.16 -18.96 -40.57
CA SER A 155 71.74 -20.32 -40.52
C SER A 155 71.30 -21.27 -39.39
N GLY A 156 70.58 -22.33 -39.73
CA GLY A 156 71.24 -23.63 -39.98
C GLY A 156 71.08 -24.52 -38.73
N SER A 157 70.98 -25.83 -38.78
CA SER A 157 71.13 -26.80 -39.84
C SER A 157 70.46 -28.08 -39.37
N ASP A 158 70.17 -28.91 -40.36
CA ASP A 158 70.10 -30.36 -40.32
C ASP A 158 68.85 -31.09 -39.82
N GLU A 159 68.43 -31.93 -40.75
CA GLU A 159 67.29 -32.82 -40.81
C GLU A 159 67.76 -34.23 -40.33
N PRO A 160 67.04 -35.34 -40.54
CA PRO A 160 66.67 -36.23 -39.44
C PRO A 160 67.29 -37.64 -39.57
N ALA A 161 67.17 -38.43 -38.50
CA ALA A 161 66.71 -39.83 -38.51
C ALA A 161 66.85 -40.44 -37.10
#